data_AF-A0A9N9IHN3-F1
#
_entry.id   AF-A0A9N9IHN3-F1
#
_cell.length_a   1.000
_cell.length_b   1.000
_cell.length_c   1.000
_cell.angle_alpha   90.00
_cell.angle_beta   90.00
_cell.angle_gamma   90.00
#
_symmetry.space_group_name_H-M   'P 1'
#
loop_
_entity.id
_entity.type
_entity.pdbx_description
1 polymer ?
#
loop_
_entity_poly.entity_id
_entity_poly.type
_entity_poly.pdbx_seq_one_letter_code
_entity_poly.pdbx_strand_id
1 'polypeptide(L)'
;MSLLPTINNFKPVYNLVKLELENYEENELVLDTIYELKLFFQNPNNCTCRQTPKQKDLRTCFEKVGFKRFFERYFELKALEEHELELFIKSQLISFEISDEKLKNKTQKLTEHVHRNTGHASKTDSK
;
A
#
# COMPACT_ATOMS: atom_id res chain seq x y z
N MET A 1 42.27 13.53 10.45
CA MET A 1 41.38 14.66 10.08
C MET A 1 40.40 14.19 9.04
N SER A 2 39.25 13.67 9.46
CA SER A 2 38.16 13.27 8.57
C SER A 2 37.18 14.43 8.45
N LEU A 3 37.09 15.00 7.24
CA LEU A 3 36.03 15.93 6.87
C LEU A 3 34.73 15.13 6.73
N LEU A 4 33.84 15.23 7.71
CA LEU A 4 32.44 14.84 7.55
C LEU A 4 31.78 15.87 6.60
N PRO A 5 31.08 15.44 5.54
CA PRO A 5 30.34 16.38 4.72
C PRO A 5 29.12 16.86 5.51
N THR A 6 29.11 18.16 5.81
CA THR A 6 27.93 18.89 6.27
C THR A 6 26.87 18.80 5.17
N ILE A 7 25.91 17.89 5.33
CA ILE A 7 24.70 17.88 4.51
C ILE A 7 23.90 19.09 4.96
N ASN A 8 24.09 20.21 4.27
CA ASN A 8 23.17 21.34 4.35
C ASN A 8 21.80 20.81 3.91
N ASN A 9 20.89 20.60 4.88
CA ASN A 9 19.51 20.17 4.68
C ASN A 9 18.70 21.28 3.98
N PHE A 10 18.99 21.52 2.70
CA PHE A 10 18.06 22.23 1.83
C PHE A 10 16.95 21.25 1.45
N LYS A 11 15.88 21.17 2.25
CA LYS A 11 14.64 20.51 1.80
C LYS A 11 14.23 21.20 0.49
N PRO A 12 14.18 20.49 -0.65
CA PRO A 12 13.81 21.12 -1.91
C PRO A 12 12.37 21.64 -1.79
N VAL A 13 12.13 22.90 -2.13
CA VAL A 13 10.75 23.41 -2.24
C VAL A 13 10.08 22.69 -3.40
N TYR A 14 9.04 21.90 -3.10
CA TYR A 14 8.30 21.16 -4.10
C TYR A 14 7.16 22.00 -4.65
N ASN A 15 7.09 22.12 -5.98
CA ASN A 15 5.90 22.62 -6.63
C ASN A 15 4.86 21.50 -6.68
N LEU A 16 3.92 21.50 -5.74
CA LEU A 16 2.87 20.50 -5.62
C LEU A 16 1.93 20.49 -6.83
N VAL A 17 1.66 21.65 -7.44
CA VAL A 17 0.86 21.79 -8.66
C VAL A 17 1.45 20.97 -9.81
N LYS A 18 2.77 20.97 -9.99
CA LYS A 18 3.44 20.16 -11.02
C LYS A 18 3.32 18.65 -10.79
N LEU A 19 3.03 18.23 -9.57
CA LEU A 19 2.82 16.83 -9.20
C LEU A 19 1.33 16.47 -9.11
N GLU A 20 0.42 17.42 -9.41
CA GLU A 20 -1.03 17.30 -9.19
C GLU A 20 -1.38 16.99 -7.73
N LEU A 21 -0.67 17.64 -6.80
CA LEU A 21 -0.78 17.49 -5.36
C LEU A 21 -1.20 18.81 -4.67
N GLU A 22 -1.78 19.76 -5.40
CA GLU A 22 -2.16 21.09 -4.91
C GLU A 22 -3.22 21.10 -3.80
N ASN A 23 -4.00 20.02 -3.67
CA ASN A 23 -5.03 19.90 -2.65
C ASN A 23 -4.50 19.45 -1.28
N TYR A 24 -3.21 19.14 -1.17
CA TYR A 24 -2.61 18.66 0.07
C TYR A 24 -1.92 19.78 0.83
N GLU A 25 -2.01 19.75 2.17
CA GLU A 25 -1.31 20.69 3.03
C GLU A 25 0.21 20.60 2.83
N GLU A 26 0.87 21.76 2.72
CA GLU A 26 2.34 21.88 2.75
C GLU A 26 2.87 21.67 4.18
N ASN A 27 2.62 20.50 4.75
CA ASN A 27 3.16 20.11 6.05
C ASN A 27 4.40 19.23 5.90
N GLU A 28 5.18 19.13 6.98
CA GLU A 28 6.45 18.40 6.99
C GLU A 28 6.30 16.94 6.54
N LEU A 29 5.24 16.26 6.99
CA LEU A 29 4.97 14.87 6.64
C LEU A 29 4.80 14.67 5.13
N VAL A 30 3.99 15.52 4.47
CA VAL A 30 3.76 15.45 3.02
C VAL A 30 5.06 15.70 2.27
N LEU A 31 5.80 16.74 2.64
CA LEU A 31 7.04 17.13 1.97
C LEU A 31 8.14 16.06 2.12
N ASP A 32 8.28 15.48 3.31
CA ASP A 32 9.26 14.43 3.59
C ASP A 32 8.93 13.15 2.85
N THR A 33 7.65 12.77 2.82
CA THR A 33 7.21 11.60 2.05
C THR A 33 7.46 11.81 0.55
N ILE A 34 7.21 13.02 0.01
CA ILE A 34 7.53 13.35 -1.40
C ILE A 34 9.03 13.23 -1.65
N TYR A 35 9.87 13.72 -0.74
CA TYR A 35 11.32 13.65 -0.87
C TYR A 35 11.81 12.20 -0.87
N GLU A 36 11.40 11.41 0.11
CA GLU A 36 11.80 10.00 0.24
C GLU A 36 11.36 9.18 -0.95
N LEU A 37 10.11 9.34 -1.42
CA LEU A 37 9.62 8.65 -2.60
C LEU A 37 10.38 9.08 -3.86
N LYS A 38 10.72 10.36 -4.00
CA LYS A 38 11.57 10.83 -5.11
C LYS A 38 12.92 10.14 -5.10
N LEU A 39 13.59 10.05 -3.96
CA LEU A 39 14.85 9.32 -3.81
C LEU A 39 14.68 7.84 -4.16
N PHE A 40 13.61 7.22 -3.65
CA PHE A 40 13.28 5.83 -3.93
C PHE A 40 13.10 5.57 -5.43
N PHE A 41 12.41 6.46 -6.15
CA PHE A 41 12.17 6.38 -7.59
C PHE A 41 13.37 6.74 -8.48
N GLN A 42 14.47 7.23 -7.92
CA GLN A 42 15.72 7.43 -8.69
C GLN A 42 16.36 6.09 -9.05
N ASN A 43 16.18 5.07 -8.22
CA ASN A 43 16.68 3.73 -8.52
C ASN A 43 15.73 3.02 -9.51
N PRO A 44 16.20 2.65 -10.72
CA PRO A 44 15.37 1.98 -11.72
C PRO A 44 14.89 0.58 -11.29
N ASN A 45 15.54 -0.05 -10.31
CA ASN A 45 15.09 -1.31 -9.72
C ASN A 45 13.86 -1.14 -8.82
N ASN A 46 13.62 0.08 -8.33
CA ASN A 46 12.53 0.38 -7.39
C ASN A 46 11.27 0.89 -8.09
N CYS A 47 11.41 1.63 -9.21
CA CYS A 47 10.28 2.06 -10.04
C CYS A 47 10.60 1.79 -11.52
N THR A 48 9.92 0.80 -12.11
CA THR A 48 10.04 0.50 -13.54
C THR A 48 9.35 1.54 -14.44
N CYS A 49 8.58 2.46 -13.86
CA CYS A 49 7.86 3.48 -14.63
C CYS A 49 8.80 4.37 -15.43
N ARG A 50 10.09 4.49 -15.08
CA ARG A 50 11.03 5.38 -15.78
C ARG A 50 11.84 4.70 -16.89
N GLN A 51 11.54 3.46 -17.25
CA GLN A 51 12.35 2.67 -18.18
C GLN A 51 12.20 3.09 -19.65
N THR A 52 11.16 3.87 -20.01
CA THR A 52 10.98 4.35 -21.39
C THR A 52 10.99 5.88 -21.48
N PRO A 53 11.45 6.48 -22.60
CA PRO A 53 11.51 7.93 -22.78
C PRO A 53 10.16 8.65 -22.65
N LYS A 54 9.06 7.95 -22.92
CA LYS A 54 7.68 8.47 -22.79
C LYS A 54 7.14 8.43 -21.35
N GLN A 55 7.82 7.74 -20.43
CA GLN A 55 7.35 7.51 -19.06
C GLN A 55 8.27 8.15 -17.99
N LYS A 56 9.02 9.19 -18.34
CA LYS A 56 9.86 9.93 -17.37
C LYS A 56 9.08 10.71 -16.31
N ASP A 57 7.76 10.63 -16.33
CA ASP A 57 6.89 11.39 -15.46
C ASP A 57 6.87 10.82 -14.03
N LEU A 58 7.20 11.67 -13.06
CA LEU A 58 7.11 11.34 -11.65
C LEU A 58 5.68 11.02 -11.21
N ARG A 59 4.69 11.65 -11.84
CA ARG A 59 3.27 11.47 -11.51
C ARG A 59 2.86 10.01 -11.59
N THR A 60 3.35 9.28 -12.59
CA THR A 60 3.06 7.84 -12.75
C THR A 60 3.63 6.99 -11.63
N CYS A 61 4.84 7.28 -11.11
CA CYS A 61 5.36 6.55 -9.94
C CYS A 61 4.51 6.88 -8.69
N PHE A 62 4.13 8.14 -8.47
CA PHE A 62 3.28 8.55 -7.33
C PHE A 62 1.88 7.91 -7.37
N GLU A 63 1.26 7.87 -8.55
CA GLU A 63 -0.02 7.20 -8.75
C GLU A 63 0.10 5.70 -8.46
N LYS A 64 1.14 5.05 -8.97
CA LYS A 64 1.36 3.60 -8.81
C LYS A 64 1.55 3.18 -7.35
N VAL A 65 2.21 4.00 -6.53
CA VAL A 65 2.35 3.73 -5.09
C VAL A 65 1.12 4.14 -4.28
N GLY A 66 0.11 4.73 -4.92
CA GLY A 66 -1.13 5.13 -4.25
C GLY A 66 -0.99 6.35 -3.34
N PHE A 67 -0.04 7.25 -3.63
CA PHE A 67 0.25 8.42 -2.78
C PHE A 67 -1.01 9.22 -2.44
N LYS A 68 -1.83 9.54 -3.47
CA LYS A 68 -3.06 10.33 -3.30
C LYS A 68 -4.04 9.64 -2.34
N ARG A 69 -4.32 8.36 -2.59
CA ARG A 69 -5.25 7.55 -1.78
C ARG A 69 -4.78 7.42 -0.33
N PHE A 70 -3.48 7.28 -0.12
CA PHE A 70 -2.91 7.21 1.23
C PHE A 70 -3.15 8.51 1.99
N PHE A 71 -2.80 9.66 1.41
CA PHE A 71 -2.93 10.94 2.10
C PHE A 71 -4.40 11.38 2.27
N GLU A 72 -5.26 11.13 1.29
CA GLU A 72 -6.72 11.29 1.44
C GLU A 72 -7.21 10.52 2.68
N ARG A 73 -6.86 9.22 2.76
CA ARG A 73 -7.28 8.40 3.90
C ARG A 73 -6.65 8.83 5.22
N TYR A 74 -5.39 9.26 5.20
CA TYR A 74 -4.69 9.76 6.38
C TYR A 74 -5.37 11.02 6.94
N PHE A 75 -5.70 11.99 6.08
CA PHE A 75 -6.37 13.22 6.51
C PHE A 75 -7.79 12.94 7.01
N GLU A 76 -8.53 12.04 6.35
CA GLU A 76 -9.83 11.57 6.85
C GLU A 76 -9.72 11.00 8.27
N LEU A 77 -8.73 10.15 8.53
CA LEU A 77 -8.53 9.52 9.84
C LEU A 77 -8.03 10.50 10.91
N LYS A 78 -7.15 11.43 10.54
CA LYS A 78 -6.63 12.46 11.43
C LYS A 78 -7.71 13.44 11.88
N ALA A 79 -8.75 13.64 11.06
CA ALA A 79 -9.87 14.52 11.36
C ALA A 79 -10.90 13.91 12.32
N LEU A 80 -10.84 12.61 12.61
CA LEU A 80 -11.75 11.92 13.52
C LEU A 80 -11.49 12.28 14.98
N GLU A 81 -12.55 12.32 15.78
CA GLU A 81 -12.42 12.33 17.23
C GLU A 81 -11.91 10.96 17.75
N GLU A 82 -11.34 10.93 18.95
CA GLU A 82 -10.72 9.72 19.53
C GLU A 82 -11.68 8.52 19.52
N HIS A 83 -12.93 8.73 19.91
CA HIS A 83 -13.94 7.67 19.95
C HIS A 83 -14.35 7.17 18.57
N GLU A 84 -14.38 8.05 17.56
CA GLU A 84 -14.67 7.70 16.16
C GLU A 84 -13.51 6.92 15.54
N LEU A 85 -12.28 7.34 15.81
CA LEU A 85 -11.06 6.65 15.38
C LEU A 85 -10.98 5.25 16.01
N GLU A 86 -11.30 5.12 17.30
CA GLU A 86 -11.35 3.84 17.98
C GLU A 86 -12.39 2.89 17.35
N LEU A 87 -13.60 3.39 17.07
CA LEU A 87 -14.64 2.64 16.39
C LEU A 87 -14.20 2.22 14.98
N PHE A 88 -13.56 3.11 14.23
CA PHE A 88 -13.03 2.81 12.91
C PHE A 88 -12.01 1.66 12.96
N ILE A 89 -11.01 1.74 13.86
CA ILE A 89 -9.97 0.71 14.01
C ILE A 89 -10.62 -0.64 14.38
N LYS A 90 -11.55 -0.64 15.35
CA LYS A 90 -12.28 -1.85 15.74
C LYS A 90 -13.04 -2.47 14.55
N SER A 91 -13.70 -1.64 13.73
CA SER A 91 -14.42 -2.11 12.54
C SER A 91 -13.49 -2.77 11.52
N GLN A 92 -12.30 -2.22 11.31
CA GLN A 92 -11.31 -2.80 10.40
C GLN A 92 -10.81 -4.15 10.92
N LEU A 93 -10.48 -4.24 12.21
CA LEU A 93 -10.01 -5.48 12.84
C LEU A 93 -11.07 -6.59 12.77
N ILE A 94 -12.32 -6.26 13.07
CA ILE A 94 -13.45 -7.20 12.95
C ILE A 94 -13.58 -7.71 11.50
N SER A 95 -13.38 -6.83 10.51
CA SER A 95 -13.46 -7.23 9.09
C SER A 95 -12.36 -8.23 8.70
N PHE A 96 -11.17 -8.13 9.31
CA PHE A 96 -10.10 -9.11 9.12
C PHE A 96 -10.42 -10.45 9.79
N GLU A 97 -10.92 -10.43 11.03
CA GLU A 97 -11.32 -11.64 11.74
C GLU A 97 -12.45 -12.41 11.00
N ILE A 98 -13.44 -11.69 10.46
CA ILE A 98 -14.51 -12.28 9.63
C ILE A 98 -13.94 -12.88 8.33
N SER A 99 -12.88 -12.29 7.78
CA SER A 99 -12.26 -12.78 6.54
C SER A 99 -11.54 -14.11 6.75
N ASP A 100 -10.88 -14.27 7.91
CA ASP A 100 -10.22 -15.52 8.29
C ASP A 100 -11.23 -16.66 8.49
N GLU A 101 -12.35 -16.41 9.16
CA GLU A 101 -13.42 -17.40 9.32
C GLU A 101 -14.05 -17.82 7.98
N LYS A 102 -14.23 -16.87 7.04
CA LYS A 102 -14.68 -17.20 5.67
C LYS A 102 -13.64 -18.03 4.91
N LEU A 103 -12.35 -17.77 5.10
CA LEU A 103 -11.28 -18.54 4.47
C LEU A 103 -11.23 -19.97 5.02
N LYS A 104 -11.29 -20.15 6.35
CA LYS A 104 -11.37 -21.48 7.00
C LYS A 104 -12.56 -22.28 6.48
N ASN A 105 -13.74 -21.67 6.40
CA ASN A 105 -14.95 -22.31 5.90
C ASN A 105 -14.86 -22.72 4.41
N LYS A 106 -14.17 -21.94 3.57
CA LYS A 106 -13.92 -22.32 2.17
C LYS A 106 -12.95 -23.49 2.07
N THR A 107 -11.88 -23.48 2.85
CA THR A 107 -10.89 -24.57 2.88
C THR A 107 -11.52 -25.87 3.34
N GLN A 108 -12.33 -25.84 4.40
CA GLN A 108 -13.04 -27.02 4.90
C GLN A 108 -13.99 -27.63 3.85
N LYS A 109 -14.78 -26.81 3.16
CA LYS A 109 -15.65 -27.27 2.06
C LYS A 109 -14.87 -27.90 0.89
N LEU A 110 -13.69 -27.36 0.57
CA LEU A 110 -12.82 -27.94 -0.45
C LEU A 110 -12.25 -29.30 0.01
N THR A 111 -11.81 -29.42 1.26
CA THR A 111 -11.32 -30.67 1.83
C THR A 111 -12.39 -31.76 1.85
N GLU A 112 -13.63 -31.41 2.22
CA GLU A 112 -14.79 -32.32 2.19
C GLU A 112 -15.12 -32.78 0.76
N HIS A 113 -15.08 -31.86 -0.21
CA HIS A 113 -15.32 -32.19 -1.62
C HIS A 113 -14.25 -33.13 -2.18
N VAL A 114 -12.98 -32.87 -1.89
CA VAL A 114 -11.87 -33.75 -2.27
C VAL A 114 -12.06 -35.14 -1.64
N HIS A 115 -12.30 -35.24 -0.33
CA HIS A 115 -12.51 -36.53 0.34
C HIS A 115 -13.68 -37.33 -0.24
N ARG A 116 -14.80 -36.68 -0.60
CA ARG A 116 -15.93 -37.35 -1.25
C ARG A 116 -15.55 -37.93 -2.62
N ASN A 117 -14.73 -37.22 -3.39
CA ASN A 117 -14.33 -37.65 -4.73
C ASN A 117 -13.25 -38.75 -4.70
N THR A 118 -12.28 -38.66 -3.78
CA THR A 118 -11.21 -39.67 -3.66
C THR A 118 -11.71 -40.97 -3.05
N GLY A 119 -12.69 -40.93 -2.13
CA GLY A 119 -13.28 -42.13 -1.52
C GLY A 119 -14.11 -42.98 -2.49
N HIS A 120 -14.57 -42.42 -3.60
CA HIS A 120 -15.26 -43.17 -4.66
C HIS A 120 -14.31 -43.87 -5.63
N ALA A 121 -13.10 -43.33 -5.83
CA ALA A 121 -12.11 -43.91 -6.74
C ALA A 121 -11.51 -45.23 -6.21
N SER A 122 -11.40 -45.42 -4.88
CA SER A 122 -10.83 -46.65 -4.30
C SER A 122 -11.78 -47.85 -4.24
N LYS A 123 -13.06 -47.72 -4.63
CA LYS A 123 -14.04 -48.83 -4.57
C LYS A 123 -14.22 -49.58 -5.89
N THR A 124 -13.56 -49.17 -6.98
CA THR A 124 -13.71 -49.80 -8.29
C THR A 124 -12.64 -50.84 -8.64
N ASP A 125 -11.58 -50.99 -7.83
CA ASP A 125 -10.45 -51.88 -8.13
C ASP A 125 -10.47 -53.18 -7.30
N SER A 126 -11.66 -53.72 -7.01
CA SER A 126 -11.80 -55.04 -6.39
C SER A 126 -12.80 -55.88 -7.18
N LYS A 127 -12.35 -56.40 -8.32
CA LYS A 127 -12.90 -57.58 -8.97
C LYS A 127 -11.80 -58.37 -9.66
#